data_AF-A0A1V6JIP8-F1
#
_entry.id   AF-A0A1V6JIP8-F1
#
_cell.length_a   1.000
_cell.length_b   1.000
_cell.length_c   1.000
_cell.angle_alpha   90.00
_cell.angle_beta   90.00
_cell.angle_gamma   90.00
#
_symmetry.space_group_name_H-M   'P 1'
#
loop_
_entity.id
_entity.type
_entity.pdbx_description
1 polymer ?
#
loop_
_entity_poly.entity_id
_entity_poly.type
_entity_poly.pdbx_seq_one_letter_code
_entity_poly.pdbx_strand_id
1 'polypeptide(L)'
;MKRLHLTLLVVLLGLCHVGAQEPMVLLYNTHFSDGTTVALPLSGTVNVSVDWGDGSTDDFTTEGLQEHIYESHGRYTVSITGNLTRFGSNTENPYAGKLKKVISFGNLGLTSLANAFHKATQLEHVPSTLPPTVTNLSGIFNGAVSFNGDISSWNVSNVTNMDRMFYNAVKFNQDIGGWDVSKVTSMVFMFIGAKAFNKDIGMWDVSKVNNMMSMFRDASAFNQDIGSWDVSKVTNMTEMFRNASAFDQDIGSWDVSRVSAMGLMFFNVKLSTAMGYQTEASGQTSTAMGCKAKAKNNYSFAINLDNSQGPEVAANTFQISGATSIGGNVAWTNYSDKRLKKEIQYLNTEDNLSKILRLNAVRFRWKDNNKLLNLGLLA
;
A
#
# COMPACT_ATOMS: atom_id res chain seq x y z
N MET A 1 -0.16 -36.85 70.57
CA MET A 1 -0.83 -38.02 69.94
C MET A 1 -2.13 -38.29 70.67
N LYS A 2 -3.27 -38.71 70.10
CA LYS A 2 -3.84 -38.84 68.72
C LYS A 2 -5.38 -38.92 68.99
N ARG A 3 -6.34 -38.40 68.22
CA ARG A 3 -6.45 -37.45 67.09
C ARG A 3 -7.90 -36.93 67.15
N LEU A 4 -8.16 -35.62 67.33
CA LEU A 4 -9.54 -35.12 67.33
C LEU A 4 -10.10 -35.17 65.90
N HIS A 5 -11.26 -35.80 65.69
CA HIS A 5 -11.92 -35.82 64.38
C HIS A 5 -12.76 -34.55 64.23
N LEU A 6 -12.45 -33.73 63.23
CA LEU A 6 -13.28 -32.61 62.81
C LEU A 6 -13.82 -32.91 61.41
N THR A 7 -15.12 -33.20 61.33
CA THR A 7 -15.81 -33.50 60.08
C THR A 7 -15.98 -32.21 59.28
N LEU A 8 -15.24 -32.05 58.18
CA LEU A 8 -15.35 -30.89 57.31
C LEU A 8 -16.59 -31.01 56.41
N LEU A 9 -17.61 -30.22 56.70
CA LEU A 9 -18.81 -30.09 55.86
C LEU A 9 -18.46 -29.30 54.59
N VAL A 10 -18.25 -29.99 53.47
CA VAL A 10 -18.02 -29.33 52.17
C VAL A 10 -19.36 -28.84 51.62
N VAL A 11 -19.64 -27.54 51.82
CA VAL A 11 -20.73 -26.86 51.13
C VAL A 11 -20.31 -26.62 49.70
N LEU A 12 -20.83 -27.44 48.78
CA LEU A 12 -20.58 -27.34 47.35
C LEU A 12 -21.40 -26.17 46.74
N LEU A 13 -20.96 -24.93 46.97
CA LEU A 13 -21.50 -23.77 46.26
C LEU A 13 -21.06 -23.84 44.79
N GLY A 14 -21.99 -24.20 43.92
CA GLY A 14 -21.81 -24.16 42.47
C GLY A 14 -21.67 -22.72 41.98
N LEU A 15 -20.44 -22.19 42.04
CA LEU A 15 -20.06 -20.96 41.36
C LEU A 15 -20.16 -21.20 39.86
N CYS A 16 -21.30 -20.78 39.29
CA CYS A 16 -21.49 -20.67 37.85
C CYS A 16 -20.38 -19.76 37.29
N HIS A 17 -19.39 -20.36 36.62
CA HIS A 17 -18.41 -19.63 35.84
C HIS A 17 -19.13 -19.04 34.61
N VAL A 18 -19.79 -17.90 34.81
CA VAL A 18 -19.86 -16.89 33.76
C VAL A 18 -18.42 -16.46 33.56
N GLY A 19 -17.75 -17.03 32.55
CA GLY A 19 -16.36 -16.74 32.27
C GLY A 19 -16.20 -15.23 32.12
N ALA A 20 -15.31 -14.63 32.93
CA ALA A 20 -15.04 -13.21 32.85
C ALA A 20 -14.66 -12.85 31.41
N GLN A 21 -15.27 -11.80 30.88
CA GLN A 21 -15.01 -11.40 29.50
C GLN A 21 -13.57 -10.92 29.37
N GLU A 22 -12.78 -11.62 28.55
CA GLU A 22 -11.37 -11.28 28.32
C GLU A 22 -11.25 -9.81 27.85
N PRO A 23 -10.56 -8.94 28.60
CA PRO A 23 -10.47 -7.52 28.28
C PRO A 23 -9.55 -7.26 27.08
N MET A 24 -9.83 -6.18 26.35
CA MET A 24 -8.77 -5.51 25.58
C MET A 24 -7.84 -4.84 26.59
N VAL A 25 -6.53 -5.01 26.43
CA VAL A 25 -5.53 -4.48 27.36
C VAL A 25 -4.49 -3.68 26.59
N LEU A 26 -4.30 -2.42 26.97
CA LEU A 26 -3.47 -1.43 26.27
C LEU A 26 -2.43 -0.86 27.25
N LEU A 27 -1.17 -0.78 26.82
CA LEU A 27 -0.11 -0.14 27.59
C LEU A 27 0.21 1.23 27.00
N TYR A 28 -0.14 2.28 27.73
CA TYR A 28 0.24 3.66 27.43
C TYR A 28 1.50 4.06 28.21
N ASN A 29 2.26 5.02 27.66
CA ASN A 29 3.34 5.70 28.35
C ASN A 29 3.24 7.20 28.04
N THR A 30 2.85 8.00 29.04
CA THR A 30 2.56 9.42 28.82
C THR A 30 3.84 10.25 28.63
N HIS A 31 5.01 9.73 29.00
CA HIS A 31 6.32 10.39 28.74
C HIS A 31 6.70 10.50 27.25
N PHE A 32 5.91 9.97 26.31
CA PHE A 32 6.24 9.99 24.87
C PHE A 32 5.86 11.28 24.12
N SER A 33 4.97 12.10 24.67
CA SER A 33 4.63 13.43 24.16
C SER A 33 3.96 14.27 25.24
N ASP A 34 3.83 15.58 25.02
CA ASP A 34 3.39 16.52 26.05
C ASP A 34 2.04 16.19 26.69
N GLY A 35 1.94 16.54 27.98
CA GLY A 35 0.76 16.35 28.82
C GLY A 35 0.53 14.89 29.22
N THR A 36 -0.40 14.69 30.15
CA THR A 36 -0.73 13.35 30.67
C THR A 36 -1.91 12.71 29.95
N THR A 37 -2.64 13.43 29.10
CA THR A 37 -3.82 12.91 28.39
C THR A 37 -3.51 11.72 27.48
N VAL A 38 -4.35 10.69 27.55
CA VAL A 38 -4.46 9.59 26.57
C VAL A 38 -5.89 9.55 26.04
N ALA A 39 -6.14 8.82 24.95
CA ALA A 39 -7.50 8.64 24.46
C ALA A 39 -7.75 7.30 23.75
N LEU A 40 -8.99 6.81 23.92
CA LEU A 40 -9.52 5.58 23.34
C LEU A 40 -10.49 5.90 22.18
N PRO A 41 -10.20 5.48 20.94
CA PRO A 41 -11.10 5.68 19.81
C PRO A 41 -12.20 4.61 19.79
N LEU A 42 -13.28 4.81 20.55
CA LEU A 42 -14.41 3.89 20.63
C LEU A 42 -15.41 4.16 19.49
N SER A 43 -15.88 3.13 18.80
CA SER A 43 -16.78 3.26 17.66
C SER A 43 -17.64 2.01 17.43
N GLY A 44 -18.67 2.14 16.59
CA GLY A 44 -19.68 1.14 16.35
C GLY A 44 -20.67 1.04 17.52
N THR A 45 -20.97 -0.19 17.91
CA THR A 45 -21.64 -0.47 19.17
C THR A 45 -20.64 -0.21 20.29
N VAL A 46 -20.96 0.72 21.19
CA VAL A 46 -20.16 1.02 22.38
C VAL A 46 -21.04 0.80 23.61
N ASN A 47 -20.66 -0.16 24.45
CA ASN A 47 -21.20 -0.36 25.79
C ASN A 47 -20.09 -1.02 26.61
N VAL A 48 -19.13 -0.22 27.06
CA VAL A 48 -17.87 -0.69 27.67
C VAL A 48 -17.61 -0.05 29.01
N SER A 49 -17.00 -0.81 29.91
CA SER A 49 -16.37 -0.31 31.13
C SER A 49 -14.86 -0.28 30.94
N VAL A 50 -14.25 0.87 31.21
CA VAL A 50 -12.81 1.13 31.09
C VAL A 50 -12.21 1.29 32.47
N ASP A 51 -11.18 0.50 32.78
CA ASP A 51 -10.25 0.74 33.89
C ASP A 51 -9.01 1.42 33.31
N TRP A 52 -8.71 2.63 33.78
CA TRP A 52 -7.59 3.43 33.27
C TRP A 52 -6.23 3.01 33.84
N GLY A 53 -6.20 2.11 34.83
CA GLY A 53 -4.97 1.62 35.45
C GLY A 53 -4.33 2.60 36.45
N ASP A 54 -5.05 3.65 36.85
CA ASP A 54 -4.72 4.58 37.94
C ASP A 54 -5.69 4.47 39.14
N GLY A 55 -6.67 3.55 39.07
CA GLY A 55 -7.73 3.38 40.06
C GLY A 55 -9.04 4.09 39.70
N SER A 56 -9.09 4.84 38.60
CA SER A 56 -10.33 5.39 38.04
C SER A 56 -10.94 4.46 36.98
N THR A 57 -12.26 4.51 36.86
CA THR A 57 -13.04 3.71 35.90
C THR A 57 -14.17 4.54 35.31
N ASP A 58 -14.42 4.41 34.00
CA ASP A 58 -15.53 5.05 33.29
C ASP A 58 -16.35 4.06 32.46
N ASP A 59 -17.66 4.29 32.39
CA ASP A 59 -18.58 3.56 31.50
C ASP A 59 -18.94 4.40 30.28
N PHE A 60 -18.69 3.86 29.08
CA PHE A 60 -19.00 4.53 27.81
C PHE A 60 -20.09 3.79 27.04
N THR A 61 -21.11 4.54 26.61
CA THR A 61 -22.25 4.05 25.81
C THR A 61 -22.39 4.73 24.45
N THR A 62 -21.40 5.55 24.08
CA THR A 62 -21.40 6.37 22.85
C THR A 62 -20.07 6.26 22.10
N GLU A 63 -20.14 6.37 20.77
CA GLU A 63 -18.94 6.54 19.94
C GLU A 63 -18.21 7.84 20.30
N GLY A 64 -16.88 7.83 20.21
CA GLY A 64 -16.08 9.02 20.44
C GLY A 64 -14.61 8.71 20.67
N LEU A 65 -13.81 9.77 20.64
CA LEU A 65 -12.46 9.75 21.18
C LEU A 65 -12.58 10.04 22.68
N GLN A 66 -12.62 9.00 23.51
CA GLN A 66 -12.78 9.15 24.97
C GLN A 66 -11.42 9.45 25.58
N GLU A 67 -11.27 10.64 26.15
CA GLU A 67 -10.02 11.14 26.73
C GLU A 67 -9.95 10.88 28.24
N HIS A 68 -8.75 10.59 28.74
CA HIS A 68 -8.46 10.53 30.18
C HIS A 68 -7.16 11.25 30.51
N ILE A 69 -7.12 11.94 31.65
CA ILE A 69 -6.01 12.81 32.07
C ILE A 69 -5.45 12.29 33.39
N TYR A 70 -4.30 11.63 33.36
CA TYR A 70 -3.62 11.19 34.58
C TYR A 70 -3.03 12.37 35.37
N GLU A 71 -2.99 12.27 36.70
CA GLU A 71 -2.41 13.32 37.57
C GLU A 71 -0.89 13.52 37.36
N SER A 72 -0.19 12.50 36.86
CA SER A 72 1.25 12.50 36.67
C SER A 72 1.66 11.78 35.38
N HIS A 73 2.92 11.94 34.97
CA HIS A 73 3.46 11.14 33.87
C HIS A 73 3.81 9.75 34.37
N GLY A 74 3.55 8.73 33.55
CA GLY A 74 3.67 7.34 33.97
C GLY A 74 3.38 6.35 32.86
N ARG A 75 3.27 5.08 33.26
CA ARG A 75 2.98 3.95 32.38
C ARG A 75 1.70 3.29 32.90
N TYR A 76 0.65 3.34 32.08
CA TYR A 76 -0.70 2.97 32.49
C TYR A 76 -1.20 1.81 31.66
N THR A 77 -1.78 0.82 32.34
CA THR A 77 -2.35 -0.37 31.69
C THR A 77 -3.86 -0.20 31.69
N VAL A 78 -4.40 0.25 30.56
CA VAL A 78 -5.82 0.49 30.37
C VAL A 78 -6.49 -0.82 29.96
N SER A 79 -7.56 -1.20 30.65
CA SER A 79 -8.34 -2.41 30.38
C SER A 79 -9.76 -2.04 29.98
N ILE A 80 -10.28 -2.65 28.91
CA ILE A 80 -11.63 -2.41 28.39
C ILE A 80 -12.40 -3.73 28.42
N THR A 81 -13.57 -3.73 29.04
CA THR A 81 -14.54 -4.85 29.05
C THR A 81 -15.89 -4.38 28.49
N GLY A 82 -16.83 -5.29 28.21
CA GLY A 82 -18.13 -4.97 27.61
C GLY A 82 -18.18 -5.19 26.10
N ASN A 83 -19.10 -4.53 25.40
CA ASN A 83 -19.32 -4.69 23.97
C ASN A 83 -18.73 -3.52 23.16
N LEU A 84 -17.78 -3.84 22.28
CA LEU A 84 -17.20 -2.90 21.32
C LEU A 84 -17.04 -3.56 19.95
N THR A 85 -17.79 -3.09 18.95
CA THR A 85 -17.66 -3.63 17.59
C THR A 85 -16.56 -2.97 16.76
N ARG A 86 -16.08 -1.77 17.13
CA ARG A 86 -14.89 -1.16 16.51
C ARG A 86 -14.01 -0.40 17.51
N PHE A 87 -12.72 -0.66 17.47
CA PHE A 87 -11.68 0.20 18.06
C PHE A 87 -10.92 0.90 16.93
N GLY A 88 -10.98 2.23 16.86
CA GLY A 88 -10.37 3.06 15.82
C GLY A 88 -11.26 4.23 15.39
N SER A 89 -10.64 5.35 14.99
CA SER A 89 -11.34 6.62 14.71
C SER A 89 -11.39 6.98 13.23
N ASN A 90 -12.33 7.84 12.85
CA ASN A 90 -12.36 8.54 11.56
C ASN A 90 -11.70 9.94 11.64
N THR A 91 -11.48 10.45 12.85
CA THR A 91 -10.73 11.67 13.16
C THR A 91 -9.30 11.34 13.60
N GLU A 92 -8.41 12.34 13.60
CA GLU A 92 -7.07 12.18 14.15
C GLU A 92 -7.12 12.06 15.69
N ASN A 93 -6.39 11.10 16.26
CA ASN A 93 -6.17 10.99 17.69
C ASN A 93 -4.81 11.63 18.02
N PRO A 94 -4.76 12.85 18.59
CA PRO A 94 -3.50 13.55 18.86
C PRO A 94 -2.64 12.83 19.93
N TYR A 95 -3.24 11.96 20.73
CA TYR A 95 -2.57 11.20 21.79
C TYR A 95 -2.10 9.80 21.36
N ALA A 96 -2.35 9.39 20.11
CA ALA A 96 -2.03 8.05 19.61
C ALA A 96 -0.55 7.66 19.82
N GLY A 97 0.37 8.62 19.73
CA GLY A 97 1.80 8.43 19.97
C GLY A 97 2.17 7.95 21.38
N LYS A 98 1.25 8.00 22.35
CA LYS A 98 1.47 7.50 23.73
C LYS A 98 1.18 6.00 23.88
N LEU A 99 0.51 5.36 22.92
CA LEU A 99 0.27 3.91 22.93
C LEU A 99 1.57 3.16 22.64
N LYS A 100 2.02 2.34 23.59
CA LYS A 100 3.26 1.56 23.49
C LYS A 100 3.03 0.12 23.03
N LYS A 101 2.01 -0.55 23.57
CA LYS A 101 1.67 -1.95 23.23
C LYS A 101 0.17 -2.18 23.32
N VAL A 102 -0.33 -3.07 22.47
CA VAL A 102 -1.60 -3.78 22.70
C VAL A 102 -1.21 -5.14 23.28
N ILE A 103 -1.65 -5.42 24.50
CA ILE A 103 -1.34 -6.66 25.23
C ILE A 103 -2.39 -7.74 24.91
N SER A 104 -3.66 -7.33 24.76
CA SER A 104 -4.77 -8.19 24.37
C SER A 104 -5.77 -7.37 23.53
N PHE A 105 -6.40 -8.00 22.53
CA PHE A 105 -7.58 -7.44 21.85
C PHE A 105 -8.89 -7.74 22.59
N GLY A 106 -8.86 -8.65 23.56
CA GLY A 106 -10.03 -9.12 24.30
C GLY A 106 -11.07 -9.86 23.45
N ASN A 107 -12.21 -10.12 24.07
CA ASN A 107 -13.40 -10.69 23.44
C ASN A 107 -14.57 -9.68 23.44
N LEU A 108 -14.31 -8.46 22.96
CA LEU A 108 -15.28 -7.35 22.97
C LEU A 108 -16.36 -7.44 21.87
N GLY A 109 -16.23 -8.35 20.91
CA GLY A 109 -17.10 -8.41 19.71
C GLY A 109 -16.60 -7.59 18.52
N LEU A 110 -15.30 -7.26 18.47
CA LEU A 110 -14.67 -6.45 17.43
C LEU A 110 -14.87 -7.05 16.02
N THR A 111 -15.50 -6.29 15.13
CA THR A 111 -15.64 -6.60 13.70
C THR A 111 -14.75 -5.72 12.80
N SER A 112 -14.21 -4.63 13.36
CA SER A 112 -13.33 -3.68 12.67
C SER A 112 -12.23 -3.16 13.60
N LEU A 113 -11.00 -3.09 13.08
CA LEU A 113 -9.87 -2.37 13.67
C LEU A 113 -9.44 -1.20 12.76
N ALA A 114 -10.38 -0.69 11.95
CA ALA A 114 -10.08 0.36 10.98
C ALA A 114 -9.60 1.65 11.68
N ASN A 115 -8.36 2.05 11.41
CA ASN A 115 -7.60 3.12 12.06
C ASN A 115 -7.37 2.95 13.59
N ALA A 116 -7.35 1.71 14.12
CA ALA A 116 -7.15 1.45 15.55
C ALA A 116 -5.90 2.13 16.12
N PHE A 117 -4.77 2.03 15.42
CA PHE A 117 -3.47 2.54 15.85
C PHE A 117 -2.88 3.53 14.83
N HIS A 118 -3.76 4.25 14.12
CA HIS A 118 -3.36 5.36 13.25
C HIS A 118 -2.56 6.39 14.07
N LYS A 119 -1.37 6.75 13.59
CA LYS A 119 -0.38 7.63 14.26
C LYS A 119 0.15 7.13 15.62
N ALA A 120 0.03 5.83 15.93
CA ALA A 120 0.67 5.25 17.11
C ALA A 120 2.19 5.10 16.90
N THR A 121 2.91 6.22 16.89
CA THR A 121 4.33 6.31 16.51
C THR A 121 5.29 5.52 17.42
N GLN A 122 4.86 5.19 18.63
CA GLN A 122 5.61 4.42 19.64
C GLN A 122 5.08 3.00 19.86
N LEU A 123 4.14 2.53 19.01
CA LEU A 123 3.61 1.17 19.09
C LEU A 123 4.71 0.17 18.69
N GLU A 124 5.04 -0.73 19.61
CA GLU A 124 6.06 -1.78 19.41
C GLU A 124 5.44 -3.14 19.09
N HIS A 125 4.32 -3.46 19.77
CA HIS A 125 3.74 -4.81 19.76
C HIS A 125 2.20 -4.78 19.79
N VAL A 126 1.63 -5.80 19.18
CA VAL A 126 0.22 -6.21 19.27
C VAL A 126 0.15 -7.72 19.55
N PRO A 127 -1.01 -8.28 19.93
CA PRO A 127 -1.17 -9.72 20.09
C PRO A 127 -0.91 -10.48 18.78
N SER A 128 -0.34 -11.68 18.88
CA SER A 128 -0.09 -12.58 17.75
C SER A 128 -1.35 -13.24 17.18
N THR A 129 -2.51 -13.03 17.80
CA THR A 129 -3.82 -13.53 17.35
C THR A 129 -4.76 -12.36 17.09
N LEU A 130 -5.33 -12.30 15.88
CA LEU A 130 -6.38 -11.36 15.51
C LEU A 130 -7.76 -11.89 15.95
N PRO A 131 -8.70 -11.05 16.44
CA PRO A 131 -10.05 -11.50 16.74
C PRO A 131 -10.74 -12.02 15.46
N PRO A 132 -11.33 -13.24 15.47
CA PRO A 132 -11.75 -13.95 14.25
C PRO A 132 -12.93 -13.29 13.51
N THR A 133 -13.63 -12.37 14.19
CA THR A 133 -14.75 -11.58 13.69
C THR A 133 -14.33 -10.33 12.90
N VAL A 134 -13.03 -9.97 12.90
CA VAL A 134 -12.54 -8.77 12.21
C VAL A 134 -12.56 -8.97 10.69
N THR A 135 -13.25 -8.06 9.99
CA THR A 135 -13.35 -8.04 8.52
C THR A 135 -12.70 -6.81 7.87
N ASN A 136 -12.23 -5.84 8.67
CA ASN A 136 -11.64 -4.60 8.20
C ASN A 136 -10.42 -4.22 9.04
N LEU A 137 -9.26 -4.12 8.37
CA LEU A 137 -7.96 -3.74 8.93
C LEU A 137 -7.44 -2.42 8.31
N SER A 138 -8.27 -1.67 7.59
CA SER A 138 -7.84 -0.45 6.90
C SER A 138 -7.19 0.56 7.86
N GLY A 139 -6.00 1.03 7.52
CA GLY A 139 -5.25 2.03 8.29
C GLY A 139 -4.84 1.62 9.72
N ILE A 140 -4.96 0.35 10.12
CA ILE A 140 -4.69 -0.12 11.49
C ILE A 140 -3.30 0.30 12.00
N PHE A 141 -2.25 0.26 11.17
CA PHE A 141 -0.88 0.70 11.49
C PHE A 141 -0.43 1.94 10.68
N ASN A 142 -1.37 2.71 10.11
CA ASN A 142 -1.05 3.91 9.35
C ASN A 142 -0.26 4.91 10.23
N GLY A 143 0.96 5.26 9.84
CA GLY A 143 1.84 6.16 10.59
C GLY A 143 2.41 5.57 11.89
N ALA A 144 2.28 4.27 12.13
CA ALA A 144 2.92 3.58 13.25
C ALA A 144 4.42 3.36 12.94
N VAL A 145 5.19 4.45 12.87
CA VAL A 145 6.56 4.47 12.32
C VAL A 145 7.55 3.52 13.04
N SER A 146 7.30 3.20 14.31
CA SER A 146 8.13 2.27 15.10
C SER A 146 7.66 0.82 15.05
N PHE A 147 6.47 0.55 14.50
CA PHE A 147 5.86 -0.77 14.56
C PHE A 147 6.59 -1.77 13.65
N ASN A 148 7.00 -2.88 14.27
CA ASN A 148 7.52 -4.06 13.60
C ASN A 148 7.24 -5.31 14.47
N GLY A 149 6.08 -5.34 15.14
CA GLY A 149 5.67 -6.47 15.98
C GLY A 149 5.19 -7.65 15.13
N ASP A 150 5.53 -8.87 15.54
CA ASP A 150 5.15 -10.09 14.82
C ASP A 150 3.62 -10.27 14.76
N ILE A 151 3.13 -10.43 13.54
CA ILE A 151 1.72 -10.64 13.17
C ILE A 151 1.58 -11.76 12.12
N SER A 152 2.64 -12.57 11.94
CA SER A 152 2.67 -13.67 10.96
C SER A 152 1.53 -14.67 11.16
N SER A 153 1.16 -14.95 12.41
CA SER A 153 0.07 -15.84 12.81
C SER A 153 -1.34 -15.23 12.77
N TRP A 154 -1.51 -14.00 12.26
CA TRP A 154 -2.84 -13.41 12.13
C TRP A 154 -3.68 -14.15 11.08
N ASN A 155 -4.79 -14.76 11.50
CA ASN A 155 -5.79 -15.28 10.57
C ASN A 155 -6.60 -14.13 9.97
N VAL A 156 -6.22 -13.69 8.77
CA VAL A 156 -6.89 -12.63 8.01
C VAL A 156 -7.91 -13.14 6.98
N SER A 157 -8.25 -14.44 6.98
CA SER A 157 -9.14 -15.06 5.99
C SER A 157 -10.57 -14.50 5.95
N ASN A 158 -10.98 -13.65 6.90
CA ASN A 158 -12.26 -12.94 6.92
C ASN A 158 -12.15 -11.46 6.51
N VAL A 159 -10.94 -10.94 6.30
CA VAL A 159 -10.69 -9.53 6.00
C VAL A 159 -11.00 -9.23 4.53
N THR A 160 -11.73 -8.14 4.29
CA THR A 160 -12.15 -7.71 2.95
C THR A 160 -11.52 -6.38 2.51
N ASN A 161 -10.98 -5.60 3.46
CA ASN A 161 -10.31 -4.31 3.23
C ASN A 161 -9.01 -4.20 4.05
N MET A 162 -7.90 -3.92 3.35
CA MET A 162 -6.56 -3.65 3.91
C MET A 162 -5.97 -2.30 3.42
N ASP A 163 -6.82 -1.36 2.98
CA ASP A 163 -6.40 -0.04 2.53
C ASP A 163 -5.54 0.67 3.60
N ARG A 164 -4.40 1.24 3.20
CA ARG A 164 -3.48 1.98 4.10
C ARG A 164 -2.96 1.19 5.30
N MET A 165 -3.09 -0.14 5.35
CA MET A 165 -2.80 -0.96 6.55
C MET A 165 -1.43 -0.63 7.18
N PHE A 166 -0.39 -0.47 6.34
CA PHE A 166 0.99 -0.13 6.72
C PHE A 166 1.46 1.20 6.11
N TYR A 167 0.54 2.12 5.78
CA TYR A 167 0.85 3.45 5.24
C TYR A 167 1.85 4.17 6.16
N ASN A 168 3.04 4.54 5.68
CA ASN A 168 4.13 5.12 6.47
C ASN A 168 4.52 4.31 7.73
N ALA A 169 4.30 2.99 7.77
CA ALA A 169 4.87 2.12 8.81
C ALA A 169 6.36 1.84 8.49
N VAL A 170 7.20 2.88 8.62
CA VAL A 170 8.56 2.94 8.04
C VAL A 170 9.45 1.74 8.39
N LYS A 171 9.35 1.20 9.61
CA LYS A 171 10.14 0.05 10.09
C LYS A 171 9.50 -1.32 9.85
N PHE A 172 8.26 -1.39 9.36
CA PHE A 172 7.55 -2.65 9.21
C PHE A 172 8.20 -3.55 8.16
N ASN A 173 8.58 -4.76 8.56
CA ASN A 173 9.23 -5.77 7.73
C ASN A 173 9.00 -7.19 8.29
N GLN A 174 7.78 -7.47 8.79
CA GLN A 174 7.41 -8.80 9.31
C GLN A 174 6.91 -9.72 8.22
N ASP A 175 7.15 -11.02 8.40
CA ASP A 175 6.70 -12.06 7.48
C ASP A 175 5.17 -12.18 7.54
N ILE A 176 4.54 -11.93 6.41
CA ILE A 176 3.08 -11.97 6.20
C ILE A 176 2.75 -12.77 4.93
N GLY A 177 3.70 -13.53 4.38
CA GLY A 177 3.49 -14.32 3.17
C GLY A 177 2.46 -15.43 3.35
N GLY A 178 2.32 -15.95 4.58
CA GLY A 178 1.34 -16.98 4.94
C GLY A 178 -0.11 -16.50 5.14
N TRP A 179 -0.41 -15.22 4.89
CA TRP A 179 -1.76 -14.67 5.05
C TRP A 179 -2.73 -15.08 3.92
N ASP A 180 -3.89 -15.63 4.27
CA ASP A 180 -5.01 -15.82 3.34
C ASP A 180 -5.71 -14.47 3.06
N VAL A 181 -5.25 -13.77 2.03
CA VAL A 181 -5.85 -12.52 1.54
C VAL A 181 -6.94 -12.74 0.48
N SER A 182 -7.38 -13.98 0.24
CA SER A 182 -8.29 -14.32 -0.88
C SER A 182 -9.64 -13.61 -0.84
N LYS A 183 -10.08 -13.05 0.30
CA LYS A 183 -11.32 -12.25 0.42
C LYS A 183 -11.09 -10.73 0.31
N VAL A 184 -9.85 -10.27 0.24
CA VAL A 184 -9.53 -8.84 0.16
C VAL A 184 -9.89 -8.30 -1.22
N THR A 185 -10.59 -7.17 -1.23
CA THR A 185 -11.06 -6.51 -2.47
C THR A 185 -10.34 -5.19 -2.77
N SER A 186 -9.67 -4.61 -1.76
CA SER A 186 -8.93 -3.35 -1.85
C SER A 186 -7.69 -3.36 -0.96
N MET A 187 -6.56 -2.95 -1.54
CA MET A 187 -5.23 -2.82 -0.91
C MET A 187 -4.62 -1.44 -1.22
N VAL A 188 -5.46 -0.41 -1.36
CA VAL A 188 -5.05 0.93 -1.78
C VAL A 188 -4.09 1.50 -0.75
N PHE A 189 -2.91 1.95 -1.22
CA PHE A 189 -1.86 2.52 -0.37
C PHE A 189 -1.36 1.58 0.76
N MET A 190 -1.52 0.26 0.65
CA MET A 190 -1.27 -0.68 1.76
C MET A 190 0.15 -0.55 2.36
N PHE A 191 1.19 -0.43 1.53
CA PHE A 191 2.60 -0.33 1.93
C PHE A 191 3.27 0.99 1.54
N ILE A 192 2.50 2.04 1.22
CA ILE A 192 3.11 3.32 0.80
C ILE A 192 4.03 3.85 1.90
N GLY A 193 5.30 4.14 1.58
CA GLY A 193 6.27 4.60 2.56
C GLY A 193 6.66 3.58 3.65
N ALA A 194 6.29 2.30 3.52
CA ALA A 194 6.81 1.20 4.35
C ALA A 194 8.25 0.85 3.92
N LYS A 195 9.18 1.79 4.14
CA LYS A 195 10.51 1.82 3.50
C LYS A 195 11.35 0.56 3.72
N ALA A 196 11.18 -0.12 4.85
CA ALA A 196 11.90 -1.34 5.22
C ALA A 196 11.26 -2.64 4.72
N PHE A 197 10.02 -2.60 4.20
CA PHE A 197 9.26 -3.80 3.85
C PHE A 197 9.85 -4.50 2.62
N ASN A 198 10.30 -5.75 2.81
CA ASN A 198 10.82 -6.61 1.76
C ASN A 198 10.64 -8.09 2.15
N LYS A 199 9.39 -8.50 2.41
CA LYS A 199 9.00 -9.87 2.74
C LYS A 199 8.17 -10.49 1.64
N ASP A 200 8.41 -11.78 1.39
CA ASP A 200 7.76 -12.54 0.34
C ASP A 200 6.24 -12.54 0.55
N ILE A 201 5.53 -12.21 -0.52
CA ILE A 201 4.08 -12.16 -0.65
C ILE A 201 3.63 -12.70 -2.02
N GLY A 202 4.51 -13.41 -2.74
CA GLY A 202 4.23 -13.99 -4.06
C GLY A 202 3.18 -15.10 -4.03
N MET A 203 2.91 -15.67 -2.85
CA MET A 203 1.86 -16.68 -2.62
C MET A 203 0.45 -16.11 -2.35
N TRP A 204 0.29 -14.78 -2.27
CA TRP A 204 -1.01 -14.16 -2.00
C TRP A 204 -2.02 -14.32 -3.15
N ASP A 205 -3.22 -14.84 -2.87
CA ASP A 205 -4.37 -14.78 -3.79
C ASP A 205 -4.97 -13.37 -3.83
N VAL A 206 -4.41 -12.53 -4.70
CA VAL A 206 -4.94 -11.17 -4.97
C VAL A 206 -6.06 -11.14 -6.00
N SER A 207 -6.59 -12.28 -6.45
CA SER A 207 -7.53 -12.36 -7.57
C SER A 207 -8.85 -11.60 -7.37
N LYS A 208 -9.22 -11.25 -6.13
CA LYS A 208 -10.41 -10.44 -5.82
C LYS A 208 -10.13 -8.92 -5.69
N VAL A 209 -8.85 -8.51 -5.68
CA VAL A 209 -8.46 -7.10 -5.58
C VAL A 209 -8.78 -6.37 -6.89
N ASN A 210 -9.49 -5.25 -6.79
CA ASN A 210 -9.84 -4.42 -7.96
C ASN A 210 -9.09 -3.08 -8.03
N ASN A 211 -8.35 -2.72 -6.98
CA ASN A 211 -7.61 -1.47 -6.87
C ASN A 211 -6.31 -1.65 -6.07
N MET A 212 -5.17 -1.31 -6.70
CA MET A 212 -3.81 -1.38 -6.16
C MET A 212 -3.10 -0.02 -6.24
N MET A 213 -3.86 1.08 -6.28
CA MET A 213 -3.32 2.44 -6.36
C MET A 213 -2.28 2.69 -5.25
N SER A 214 -1.10 3.15 -5.68
CA SER A 214 0.11 3.44 -4.90
C SER A 214 0.48 2.41 -3.83
N MET A 215 0.16 1.13 -4.03
CA MET A 215 0.31 0.06 -3.02
C MET A 215 1.73 -0.03 -2.44
N PHE A 216 2.77 0.03 -3.28
CA PHE A 216 4.20 -0.02 -2.90
C PHE A 216 4.93 1.30 -3.17
N ARG A 217 4.21 2.41 -3.33
CA ARG A 217 4.84 3.71 -3.57
C ARG A 217 5.78 4.08 -2.40
N ASP A 218 6.95 4.60 -2.68
CA ASP A 218 7.96 4.98 -1.67
C ASP A 218 8.40 3.80 -0.75
N ALA A 219 8.04 2.53 -1.05
CA ALA A 219 8.50 1.32 -0.36
C ALA A 219 9.88 0.91 -0.89
N SER A 220 10.88 1.73 -0.57
CA SER A 220 12.21 1.74 -1.22
C SER A 220 12.97 0.41 -1.25
N ALA A 221 12.73 -0.50 -0.30
CA ALA A 221 13.40 -1.79 -0.19
C ALA A 221 12.64 -2.96 -0.85
N PHE A 222 11.39 -2.78 -1.27
CA PHE A 222 10.56 -3.88 -1.76
C PHE A 222 11.06 -4.41 -3.12
N ASN A 223 11.45 -5.68 -3.16
CA ASN A 223 11.90 -6.39 -4.35
C ASN A 223 11.64 -7.91 -4.22
N GLN A 224 10.37 -8.29 -4.08
CA GLN A 224 9.94 -9.69 -3.96
C GLN A 224 9.13 -10.11 -5.17
N ASP A 225 9.29 -11.37 -5.60
CA ASP A 225 8.59 -11.91 -6.77
C ASP A 225 7.06 -11.91 -6.54
N ILE A 226 6.36 -11.29 -7.48
CA ILE A 226 4.90 -11.16 -7.55
C ILE A 226 4.40 -11.42 -8.98
N GLY A 227 5.22 -12.02 -9.84
CA GLY A 227 4.87 -12.36 -11.23
C GLY A 227 3.76 -13.43 -11.34
N SER A 228 3.49 -14.13 -10.24
CA SER A 228 2.41 -15.12 -10.06
C SER A 228 1.02 -14.50 -9.83
N TRP A 229 0.92 -13.22 -9.46
CA TRP A 229 -0.33 -12.60 -9.03
C TRP A 229 -1.39 -12.49 -10.16
N ASP A 230 -2.61 -12.97 -9.90
CA ASP A 230 -3.78 -12.71 -10.75
C ASP A 230 -4.30 -11.27 -10.54
N VAL A 231 -3.80 -10.35 -11.36
CA VAL A 231 -4.25 -8.95 -11.40
C VAL A 231 -5.38 -8.68 -12.40
N SER A 232 -6.00 -9.71 -13.00
CA SER A 232 -7.00 -9.59 -14.09
C SER A 232 -8.26 -8.78 -13.72
N LYS A 233 -8.53 -8.59 -12.42
CA LYS A 233 -9.64 -7.78 -11.90
C LYS A 233 -9.24 -6.35 -11.54
N VAL A 234 -7.95 -6.00 -11.55
CA VAL A 234 -7.46 -4.68 -11.16
C VAL A 234 -7.80 -3.64 -12.23
N THR A 235 -8.32 -2.50 -11.77
CA THR A 235 -8.72 -1.37 -12.62
C THR A 235 -7.80 -0.16 -12.46
N ASN A 236 -7.11 -0.04 -11.32
CA ASN A 236 -6.23 1.09 -11.02
C ASN A 236 -4.91 0.60 -10.38
N MET A 237 -3.80 0.95 -11.03
CA MET A 237 -2.41 0.72 -10.62
C MET A 237 -1.59 2.04 -10.61
N THR A 238 -2.27 3.19 -10.57
CA THR A 238 -1.64 4.52 -10.55
C THR A 238 -0.63 4.60 -9.40
N GLU A 239 0.61 5.01 -9.73
CA GLU A 239 1.76 5.07 -8.84
C GLU A 239 2.13 3.77 -8.09
N MET A 240 1.65 2.58 -8.48
CA MET A 240 1.79 1.35 -7.67
C MET A 240 3.21 1.08 -7.13
N PHE A 241 4.25 1.32 -7.94
CA PHE A 241 5.67 1.15 -7.58
C PHE A 241 6.46 2.47 -7.59
N ARG A 242 5.79 3.64 -7.58
CA ARG A 242 6.47 4.94 -7.69
C ARG A 242 7.52 5.10 -6.57
N ASN A 243 8.79 5.36 -6.91
CA ASN A 243 9.93 5.40 -6.00
C ASN A 243 10.21 4.09 -5.22
N ALA A 244 9.68 2.94 -5.63
CA ALA A 244 10.10 1.63 -5.11
C ALA A 244 11.47 1.27 -5.72
N SER A 245 12.52 1.94 -5.25
CA SER A 245 13.83 2.02 -5.91
C SER A 245 14.57 0.68 -6.07
N ALA A 246 14.22 -0.32 -5.27
CA ALA A 246 14.79 -1.67 -5.35
C ALA A 246 13.99 -2.63 -6.25
N PHE A 247 12.77 -2.28 -6.66
CA PHE A 247 11.87 -3.19 -7.37
C PHE A 247 12.36 -3.49 -8.80
N ASP A 248 12.67 -4.77 -9.04
CA ASP A 248 13.21 -5.28 -10.30
C ASP A 248 12.78 -6.76 -10.50
N GLN A 249 11.47 -6.98 -10.67
CA GLN A 249 10.85 -8.31 -10.80
C GLN A 249 10.10 -8.45 -12.12
N ASP A 250 10.01 -9.68 -12.64
CA ASP A 250 9.26 -9.95 -13.87
C ASP A 250 7.75 -10.04 -13.58
N ILE A 251 7.03 -9.04 -14.07
CA ILE A 251 5.56 -8.95 -14.05
C ILE A 251 4.99 -8.86 -15.49
N GLY A 252 5.72 -9.40 -16.47
CA GLY A 252 5.30 -9.47 -17.88
C GLY A 252 4.15 -10.46 -18.14
N SER A 253 3.91 -11.37 -17.21
CA SER A 253 2.80 -12.34 -17.18
C SER A 253 1.43 -11.71 -16.88
N TRP A 254 1.40 -10.57 -16.18
CA TRP A 254 0.18 -9.96 -15.64
C TRP A 254 -0.83 -9.57 -16.72
N ASP A 255 -2.08 -10.03 -16.59
CA ASP A 255 -3.21 -9.54 -17.38
C ASP A 255 -3.70 -8.19 -16.85
N VAL A 256 -3.23 -7.10 -17.47
CA VAL A 256 -3.64 -5.72 -17.15
C VAL A 256 -4.73 -5.19 -18.09
N SER A 257 -5.46 -6.06 -18.80
CA SER A 257 -6.49 -5.68 -19.78
C SER A 257 -7.66 -4.88 -19.19
N ARG A 258 -7.92 -5.00 -17.89
CA ARG A 258 -8.93 -4.22 -17.15
C ARG A 258 -8.43 -2.91 -16.54
N VAL A 259 -7.11 -2.68 -16.53
CA VAL A 259 -6.55 -1.45 -15.96
C VAL A 259 -6.96 -0.26 -16.83
N SER A 260 -7.60 0.72 -16.20
CA SER A 260 -7.99 1.99 -16.82
C SER A 260 -7.08 3.14 -16.37
N ALA A 261 -6.38 3.02 -15.25
CA ALA A 261 -5.46 4.02 -14.72
C ALA A 261 -4.14 3.38 -14.24
N MET A 262 -3.02 3.80 -14.85
CA MET A 262 -1.67 3.26 -14.59
C MET A 262 -0.62 4.38 -14.47
N GLY A 263 -1.06 5.64 -14.32
CA GLY A 263 -0.16 6.80 -14.37
C GLY A 263 0.98 6.70 -13.35
N LEU A 264 2.21 7.02 -13.78
CA LEU A 264 3.41 7.06 -12.93
C LEU A 264 3.74 5.75 -12.17
N MET A 265 3.18 4.59 -12.56
CA MET A 265 3.37 3.30 -11.88
C MET A 265 4.84 2.97 -11.59
N PHE A 266 5.74 3.19 -12.55
CA PHE A 266 7.19 2.93 -12.44
C PHE A 266 8.05 4.20 -12.40
N PHE A 267 7.49 5.35 -11.98
CA PHE A 267 8.28 6.57 -11.84
C PHE A 267 9.40 6.33 -10.81
N ASN A 268 10.66 6.56 -11.21
CA ASN A 268 11.86 6.37 -10.39
C ASN A 268 12.04 4.90 -9.89
N VAL A 269 11.73 3.94 -10.76
CA VAL A 269 12.01 2.50 -10.59
C VAL A 269 13.06 2.06 -11.60
N LYS A 270 13.95 1.13 -11.20
CA LYS A 270 15.08 0.66 -12.02
C LYS A 270 14.86 -0.80 -12.46
N LEU A 271 14.15 -1.00 -13.55
CA LEU A 271 13.99 -2.33 -14.15
C LEU A 271 15.24 -2.69 -14.99
N SER A 272 15.88 -3.82 -14.66
CA SER A 272 17.01 -4.38 -15.41
C SER A 272 16.53 -5.12 -16.66
N THR A 273 15.40 -5.82 -16.56
CA THR A 273 14.83 -6.61 -17.65
C THR A 273 13.91 -5.75 -18.51
N ALA A 274 14.18 -5.70 -19.82
CA ALA A 274 13.29 -5.02 -20.76
C ALA A 274 12.02 -5.86 -20.96
N MET A 275 10.91 -5.44 -20.34
CA MET A 275 9.63 -6.15 -20.47
C MET A 275 9.24 -6.28 -21.95
N GLY A 276 8.86 -7.50 -22.34
CA GLY A 276 8.69 -7.89 -23.74
C GLY A 276 7.44 -7.31 -24.40
N TYR A 277 7.52 -6.06 -24.87
CA TYR A 277 6.47 -5.47 -25.70
C TYR A 277 6.60 -5.95 -27.16
N GLN A 278 5.53 -6.58 -27.67
CA GLN A 278 5.37 -7.01 -29.05
C GLN A 278 4.19 -6.24 -29.65
N THR A 279 4.48 -5.15 -30.38
CA THR A 279 3.47 -4.49 -31.21
C THR A 279 3.30 -5.22 -32.53
N GLU A 280 2.18 -5.93 -32.67
CA GLU A 280 1.63 -6.27 -33.99
C GLU A 280 1.03 -5.04 -34.66
N ALA A 281 1.91 -4.10 -35.03
CA ALA A 281 1.67 -3.03 -35.97
C ALA A 281 2.99 -2.77 -36.72
N SER A 282 3.01 -3.09 -38.02
CA SER A 282 4.14 -2.90 -38.97
C SER A 282 5.38 -3.83 -38.85
N GLY A 283 5.35 -4.89 -38.04
CA GLY A 283 6.43 -5.91 -38.05
C GLY A 283 7.77 -5.42 -37.48
N GLN A 284 7.75 -4.39 -36.64
CA GLN A 284 8.92 -3.93 -35.89
C GLN A 284 8.69 -4.13 -34.39
N THR A 285 9.57 -4.92 -33.77
CA THR A 285 9.60 -5.15 -32.32
C THR A 285 10.21 -3.96 -31.60
N SER A 286 9.53 -3.44 -30.58
CA SER A 286 10.11 -2.47 -29.64
C SER A 286 9.81 -2.92 -28.21
N THR A 287 10.82 -3.19 -27.38
CA THR A 287 10.60 -3.63 -26.00
C THR A 287 10.53 -2.44 -25.06
N ALA A 288 9.32 -1.94 -24.81
CA ALA A 288 9.07 -0.92 -23.81
C ALA A 288 8.95 -1.57 -22.42
N MET A 289 9.63 -1.03 -21.41
CA MET A 289 9.64 -1.56 -20.05
C MET A 289 8.32 -1.24 -19.32
N GLY A 290 7.29 -2.05 -19.57
CA GLY A 290 5.97 -1.99 -18.94
C GLY A 290 5.17 -3.30 -19.14
N CYS A 291 4.12 -3.47 -18.34
CA CYS A 291 3.29 -4.67 -18.32
C CYS A 291 2.42 -4.85 -19.60
N LYS A 292 2.06 -6.11 -19.87
CA LYS A 292 1.40 -6.57 -21.10
C LYS A 292 -0.11 -6.31 -21.10
N ALA A 293 -0.57 -5.09 -21.39
CA ALA A 293 -1.80 -4.86 -22.16
C ALA A 293 -2.05 -3.38 -22.51
N LYS A 294 -2.93 -3.19 -23.51
CA LYS A 294 -3.66 -1.94 -23.75
C LYS A 294 -4.60 -1.61 -22.58
N ALA A 295 -4.08 -1.04 -21.51
CA ALA A 295 -4.89 -0.22 -20.62
C ALA A 295 -5.52 0.91 -21.47
N LYS A 296 -6.84 1.16 -21.34
CA LYS A 296 -7.57 2.07 -22.25
C LYS A 296 -6.95 3.48 -22.27
N ASN A 297 -6.18 3.77 -23.31
CA ASN A 297 -5.46 5.03 -23.55
C ASN A 297 -4.48 5.46 -22.44
N ASN A 298 -3.97 4.54 -21.63
CA ASN A 298 -3.00 4.84 -20.56
C ASN A 298 -1.78 3.93 -20.66
N TYR A 299 -0.59 4.51 -20.60
CA TYR A 299 0.69 3.79 -20.59
C TYR A 299 1.55 4.26 -19.42
N SER A 300 2.38 3.36 -18.90
CA SER A 300 3.45 3.71 -17.97
C SER A 300 4.70 2.92 -18.33
N PHE A 301 5.85 3.57 -18.22
CA PHE A 301 7.13 3.00 -18.60
C PHE A 301 8.18 3.36 -17.55
N ALA A 302 9.02 2.40 -17.17
CA ALA A 302 10.24 2.70 -16.43
C ALA A 302 11.28 3.30 -17.40
N ILE A 303 11.86 4.46 -17.06
CA ILE A 303 12.98 5.05 -17.80
C ILE A 303 14.25 4.76 -17.01
N ASN A 304 15.14 3.93 -17.56
CA ASN A 304 16.48 3.74 -17.01
C ASN A 304 17.35 4.95 -17.38
N LEU A 305 17.45 5.91 -16.46
CA LEU A 305 18.50 6.95 -16.48
C LEU A 305 19.61 6.51 -15.53
N ASP A 306 20.69 5.97 -16.10
CA ASP A 306 21.93 5.70 -15.41
C ASP A 306 22.64 7.03 -15.10
N ASN A 307 22.24 7.66 -13.99
CA ASN A 307 22.82 8.92 -13.49
C ASN A 307 24.22 8.73 -12.85
N SER A 308 25.06 7.86 -13.41
CA SER A 308 26.49 7.77 -13.08
C SER A 308 27.32 8.93 -13.63
N GLN A 309 26.69 9.92 -14.29
CA GLN A 309 27.32 11.11 -14.89
C GLN A 309 26.62 12.42 -14.48
N GLY A 310 26.84 12.87 -13.24
CA GLY A 310 26.62 14.26 -12.82
C GLY A 310 25.16 14.71 -12.55
N PRO A 311 24.97 15.94 -12.02
CA PRO A 311 23.67 16.40 -11.50
C PRO A 311 22.85 17.23 -12.51
N GLU A 312 22.82 16.84 -13.79
CA GLU A 312 22.04 17.56 -14.82
C GLU A 312 21.30 16.63 -15.80
N VAL A 313 20.17 16.04 -15.36
CA VAL A 313 18.87 16.04 -16.09
C VAL A 313 17.77 15.75 -15.07
N ALA A 314 17.07 16.79 -14.62
CA ALA A 314 15.85 16.61 -13.83
C ALA A 314 14.67 16.25 -14.74
N ALA A 315 13.95 15.19 -14.37
CA ALA A 315 12.55 14.86 -14.72
C ALA A 315 12.01 15.30 -16.10
N ASN A 316 11.82 14.33 -17.00
CA ASN A 316 10.83 14.41 -18.08
C ASN A 316 10.13 13.05 -18.28
N THR A 317 9.19 12.70 -17.38
CA THR A 317 8.21 11.65 -17.67
C THR A 317 7.15 12.17 -18.62
N PHE A 318 6.96 11.52 -19.76
CA PHE A 318 5.88 11.81 -20.70
C PHE A 318 4.54 11.34 -20.12
N GLN A 319 3.74 12.26 -19.57
CA GLN A 319 2.35 11.97 -19.22
C GLN A 319 1.49 11.92 -20.48
N ILE A 320 0.86 10.77 -20.75
CA ILE A 320 -0.38 10.72 -21.55
C ILE A 320 -1.55 10.69 -20.56
N SER A 321 -1.80 11.82 -19.89
CA SER A 321 -2.96 11.99 -19.02
C SER A 321 -4.07 12.71 -19.79
N GLY A 322 -5.11 11.98 -20.17
CA GLY A 322 -6.32 12.56 -20.76
C GLY A 322 -6.24 12.77 -22.27
N ALA A 323 -6.42 11.68 -23.02
CA ALA A 323 -7.05 11.76 -24.33
C ALA A 323 -8.59 11.89 -24.17
N THR A 324 -9.05 12.96 -23.51
CA THR A 324 -10.32 13.56 -23.94
C THR A 324 -10.08 14.11 -25.34
N SER A 325 -11.02 13.90 -26.24
CA SER A 325 -10.93 14.36 -27.62
C SER A 325 -11.09 15.88 -27.71
N ILE A 326 -10.05 16.62 -27.31
CA ILE A 326 -9.82 17.99 -27.76
C ILE A 326 -9.15 17.86 -29.14
N GLY A 327 -9.75 18.44 -30.18
CA GLY A 327 -9.35 18.26 -31.58
C GLY A 327 -8.04 18.94 -31.96
N GLY A 328 -6.94 18.59 -31.30
CA GLY A 328 -5.57 19.01 -31.63
C GLY A 328 -4.69 17.79 -31.86
N ASN A 329 -4.00 17.74 -32.99
CA ASN A 329 -3.07 16.65 -33.31
C ASN A 329 -1.93 16.60 -32.30
N VAL A 330 -1.90 15.58 -31.44
CA VAL A 330 -0.70 15.23 -30.68
C VAL A 330 0.34 14.70 -31.66
N ALA A 331 1.57 15.23 -31.62
CA ALA A 331 2.64 14.74 -32.47
C ALA A 331 2.97 13.26 -32.15
N TRP A 332 3.22 12.47 -33.19
CA TRP A 332 3.63 11.07 -33.03
C TRP A 332 4.88 10.95 -32.18
N THR A 333 4.81 10.19 -31.08
CA THR A 333 5.96 9.93 -30.21
C THR A 333 6.74 8.72 -30.69
N ASN A 334 8.04 8.92 -30.96
CA ASN A 334 8.97 7.85 -31.30
C ASN A 334 9.79 7.45 -30.07
N TYR A 335 9.64 6.20 -29.63
CA TYR A 335 10.46 5.63 -28.56
C TYR A 335 11.90 5.37 -29.06
N SER A 336 12.90 5.74 -28.26
CA SER A 336 14.30 5.82 -28.71
C SER A 336 15.30 5.42 -27.63
N ASP A 337 15.16 4.20 -27.10
CA ASP A 337 16.09 3.63 -26.11
C ASP A 337 17.44 3.22 -26.74
N LYS A 338 18.55 3.55 -26.07
CA LYS A 338 19.91 3.21 -26.52
C LYS A 338 20.16 1.70 -26.53
N ARG A 339 19.55 0.94 -25.61
CA ARG A 339 19.72 -0.52 -25.47
C ARG A 339 19.11 -1.30 -26.64
N LEU A 340 18.16 -0.69 -27.35
CA LEU A 340 17.48 -1.27 -28.51
C LEU A 340 18.07 -0.83 -29.85
N LYS A 341 19.19 -0.09 -29.80
CA LYS A 341 19.91 0.40 -30.97
C LYS A 341 21.27 -0.28 -31.03
N LYS A 342 21.74 -0.48 -32.25
CA LYS A 342 23.18 -0.67 -32.50
C LYS A 342 23.91 0.63 -32.17
N GLU A 343 25.24 0.58 -32.19
CA GLU A 343 26.10 1.74 -31.96
C GLU A 343 25.67 2.97 -32.78
N ILE A 344 25.57 4.12 -32.12
CA ILE A 344 25.11 5.37 -32.75
C ILE A 344 26.28 5.96 -33.54
N GLN A 345 26.19 5.89 -34.86
CA GLN A 345 27.21 6.39 -35.78
C GLN A 345 26.89 7.82 -36.25
N TYR A 346 27.93 8.62 -36.50
CA TYR A 346 27.78 9.96 -37.07
C TYR A 346 27.40 9.87 -38.56
N LEU A 347 26.46 10.71 -39.00
CA LEU A 347 26.01 10.83 -40.39
C LEU A 347 27.00 11.60 -41.30
N ASN A 348 28.19 11.91 -40.81
CA ASN A 348 29.16 12.81 -41.45
C ASN A 348 30.05 12.14 -42.53
N THR A 349 29.81 10.88 -42.87
CA THR A 349 30.41 10.24 -44.05
C THR A 349 30.02 11.01 -45.31
N GLU A 350 30.99 11.38 -46.13
CA GLU A 350 30.84 12.22 -47.33
C GLU A 350 29.75 11.73 -48.30
N ASP A 351 29.61 10.41 -48.44
CA ASP A 351 28.60 9.75 -49.26
C ASP A 351 27.15 9.92 -48.74
N ASN A 352 26.93 9.94 -47.42
CA ASN A 352 25.59 10.18 -46.85
C ASN A 352 25.19 11.66 -46.91
N LEU A 353 26.12 12.56 -46.59
CA LEU A 353 25.85 14.00 -46.61
C LEU A 353 25.57 14.50 -48.05
N SER A 354 26.36 14.03 -49.02
CA SER A 354 26.18 14.40 -50.43
C SER A 354 24.88 13.85 -51.05
N LYS A 355 24.33 12.73 -50.54
CA LYS A 355 23.00 12.23 -50.92
C LYS A 355 21.88 13.10 -50.33
N ILE A 356 21.97 13.47 -49.06
CA ILE A 356 20.95 14.30 -48.39
C ILE A 356 20.92 15.71 -49.00
N LEU A 357 22.07 16.32 -49.28
CA LEU A 357 22.16 17.68 -49.87
C LEU A 357 21.64 17.77 -51.32
N ARG A 358 21.36 16.65 -52.00
CA ARG A 358 20.73 16.62 -53.33
C ARG A 358 19.19 16.56 -53.27
N LEU A 359 18.60 16.40 -52.08
CA LEU A 359 17.14 16.34 -51.90
C LEU A 359 16.53 17.74 -52.02
N ASN A 360 15.74 17.95 -53.07
CA ASN A 360 15.05 19.21 -53.30
C ASN A 360 13.65 19.19 -52.68
N ALA A 361 13.41 20.04 -51.68
CA ALA A 361 12.06 20.30 -51.17
C ALA A 361 11.24 21.05 -52.23
N VAL A 362 10.11 20.46 -52.63
CA VAL A 362 9.21 21.00 -53.65
C VAL A 362 7.88 21.44 -53.05
N ARG A 363 7.23 22.39 -53.74
CA ARG A 363 5.83 22.72 -53.50
C ARG A 363 4.96 22.04 -54.55
N PHE A 364 3.91 21.34 -54.13
CA PHE A 364 3.08 20.56 -55.04
C PHE A 364 1.60 20.58 -54.67
N ARG A 365 0.73 20.26 -55.63
CA ARG A 365 -0.71 20.10 -55.46
C ARG A 365 -1.10 18.70 -55.94
N TRP A 366 -2.04 18.07 -55.26
CA TRP A 366 -2.54 16.76 -55.68
C TRP A 366 -3.43 16.91 -56.93
N LYS A 367 -3.40 15.93 -57.84
CA LYS A 367 -4.15 15.99 -59.11
C LYS A 367 -5.66 15.86 -58.90
N ASP A 368 -6.06 15.10 -57.89
CA ASP A 368 -7.42 14.88 -57.40
C ASP A 368 -7.89 15.97 -56.41
N ASN A 369 -6.98 16.60 -55.67
CA ASN A 369 -7.28 17.72 -54.77
C ASN A 369 -6.31 18.89 -54.93
N ASN A 370 -6.59 19.76 -55.90
CA ASN A 370 -5.74 20.90 -56.24
C ASN A 370 -5.91 22.12 -55.30
N LYS A 371 -6.73 22.04 -54.25
CA LYS A 371 -7.11 23.21 -53.42
C LYS A 371 -6.01 23.66 -52.46
N LEU A 372 -5.16 22.74 -52.00
CA LEU A 372 -4.10 23.00 -51.03
C LEU A 372 -2.72 22.88 -51.68
N LEU A 373 -1.83 23.81 -51.31
CA LEU A 373 -0.41 23.77 -51.69
C LEU A 373 0.37 23.06 -50.58
N ASN A 374 1.00 21.95 -50.92
CA ASN A 374 1.75 21.10 -50.01
C ASN A 374 3.26 21.39 -50.15
N LEU A 375 4.03 21.06 -49.12
CA LEU A 375 5.49 21.09 -49.12
C LEU A 375 6.00 19.69 -48.78
N GLY A 376 7.01 19.20 -49.49
CA GLY A 376 7.61 17.90 -49.22
C GLY A 376 8.74 17.54 -50.16
N LEU A 377 9.21 16.30 -50.07
CA LEU A 377 10.10 15.69 -51.05
C LEU A 377 9.27 14.84 -52.01
N LEU A 378 9.75 14.69 -53.25
CA LEU A 378 9.33 13.59 -54.11
C LEU A 378 10.26 12.41 -53.81
N ALA A 379 9.66 11.31 -53.35
CA ALA A 379 10.30 10.00 -53.24
C ALA A 379 10.33 9.32 -54.62
#